data_AF-A0A4R1ZFW5-F1
#
_entry.id   AF-A0A4R1ZFW5-F1
#
_cell.length_a   1.000
_cell.length_b   1.000
_cell.length_c   1.000
_cell.angle_alpha   90.00
_cell.angle_beta   90.00
_cell.angle_gamma   90.00
#
_symmetry.space_group_name_H-M   'P 1'
#
loop_
_entity.id
_entity.type
_entity.pdbx_description
1 polymer ?
#
loop_
_entity_poly.entity_id
_entity_poly.type
_entity_poly.pdbx_seq_one_letter_code
_entity_poly.pdbx_strand_id
1 'polypeptide(L)' 'MIRVIFTFKEIRLAKQLEVSDVAARIGVSDDLLLKYEKDSRMIPCSIAMKLCTLYRVPTIDLIYIGKLPD' A
#
# COMPACT_ATOMS: atom_id res chain seq x y z
N MET A 1 15.37 -0.18 -18.91
CA MET A 1 15.07 -0.35 -17.47
C MET A 1 13.56 -0.45 -17.37
N ILE A 2 13.00 -1.64 -17.15
CA ILE A 2 11.54 -1.80 -17.02
C ILE A 2 11.18 -1.28 -15.63
N ARG A 3 10.47 -0.14 -15.55
CA ARG A 3 9.86 0.31 -14.29
C ARG A 3 8.69 -0.61 -13.98
N VAL A 4 8.87 -1.54 -13.06
CA VAL A 4 7.76 -2.33 -12.54
C VAL A 4 7.07 -1.49 -11.47
N ILE A 5 5.83 -1.10 -11.74
CA ILE A 5 5.01 -0.30 -10.84
C ILE A 5 4.02 -1.25 -10.18
N PHE A 6 3.99 -1.31 -8.84
CA PHE A 6 3.09 -2.18 -8.08
C PHE A 6 2.12 -1.36 -7.24
N THR A 7 0.95 -1.91 -6.94
CA THR A 7 0.03 -1.34 -5.94
C THR A 7 0.37 -1.83 -4.53
N PHE A 8 -0.06 -1.10 -3.50
CA PHE A 8 0.08 -1.57 -2.12
C PHE A 8 -0.61 -2.91 -1.88
N LYS A 9 -1.75 -3.15 -2.56
CA LYS A 9 -2.49 -4.41 -2.54
C LYS A 9 -1.66 -5.57 -3.07
N GLU A 10 -1.07 -5.42 -4.26
CA GLU A 10 -0.25 -6.47 -4.87
C GLU A 10 0.94 -6.84 -4.00
N ILE A 11 1.60 -5.84 -3.39
CA ILE A 11 2.73 -6.07 -2.50
C ILE A 11 2.30 -6.81 -1.24
N ARG A 12 1.14 -6.45 -0.66
CA ARG A 12 0.57 -7.14 0.50
C ARG A 12 0.28 -8.61 0.19
N LEU A 13 -0.40 -8.87 -0.93
CA LEU A 13 -0.74 -10.22 -1.37
C LEU A 13 0.50 -11.06 -1.69
N ALA A 14 1.50 -10.47 -2.36
CA ALA A 14 2.76 -11.16 -2.68
C ALA A 14 3.54 -11.55 -1.42
N LYS A 15 3.39 -10.79 -0.33
CA LYS A 15 4.00 -11.08 0.99
C LYS A 15 3.11 -11.93 1.90
N GLN A 16 1.93 -12.34 1.44
CA GLN A 16 0.95 -13.12 2.22
C GLN A 16 0.61 -12.44 3.56
N LEU A 17 0.49 -11.11 3.54
CA LEU A 17 0.14 -10.33 4.72
C LEU A 17 -1.37 -10.12 4.80
N GLU A 18 -1.92 -10.39 5.99
CA GLU A 18 -3.31 -10.10 6.30
C GLU A 18 -3.54 -8.60 6.40
N VAL A 19 -4.71 -8.14 5.94
CA VAL A 19 -5.10 -6.72 6.01
C VAL A 19 -5.01 -6.22 7.45
N SER A 20 -5.52 -7.01 8.40
CA SER A 20 -5.57 -6.64 9.82
C SER A 20 -4.19 -6.47 10.44
N ASP A 21 -3.21 -7.32 10.09
CA ASP A 21 -1.83 -7.19 10.58
C ASP A 21 -1.17 -5.91 10.03
N VAL A 22 -1.34 -5.65 8.74
CA VAL A 22 -0.80 -4.43 8.12
C VAL A 22 -1.45 -3.18 8.72
N ALA A 23 -2.77 -3.17 8.83
CA ALA A 23 -3.54 -2.05 9.36
C ALA A 23 -3.12 -1.73 10.80
N ALA A 24 -2.99 -2.77 11.65
CA ALA A 24 -2.49 -2.64 13.01
C ALA A 24 -1.08 -2.05 13.07
N ARG A 25 -0.15 -2.53 12.21
CA ARG A 25 1.24 -2.05 12.19
C ARG A 25 1.40 -0.61 11.73
N ILE A 26 0.56 -0.14 10.80
CA ILE A 26 0.61 1.24 10.32
C ILE A 26 -0.29 2.18 11.16
N GLY A 27 -1.14 1.62 12.03
CA GLY A 27 -2.00 2.34 12.96
C GLY A 27 -3.28 2.88 12.32
N VAL A 28 -3.93 2.09 11.46
CA VAL A 28 -5.21 2.42 10.82
C VAL A 28 -6.21 1.27 10.98
N SER A 29 -7.47 1.50 10.64
CA SER A 29 -8.47 0.43 10.54
C SER A 29 -8.35 -0.36 9.23
N ASP A 30 -8.78 -1.61 9.25
CA ASP A 30 -8.80 -2.52 8.09
C ASP A 30 -9.57 -1.91 6.91
N ASP A 31 -10.74 -1.32 7.17
CA ASP A 31 -11.55 -0.62 6.15
C ASP A 31 -10.79 0.54 5.49
N LEU A 32 -10.03 1.30 6.28
CA LEU A 32 -9.25 2.42 5.78
C LEU A 32 -8.07 1.94 4.92
N LEU A 33 -7.39 0.86 5.33
CA LEU A 33 -6.36 0.23 4.52
C LEU A 33 -6.92 -0.30 3.20
N LEU A 34 -8.09 -0.95 3.21
CA LEU A 34 -8.75 -1.42 1.98
C LEU A 34 -9.13 -0.27 1.05
N LYS A 35 -9.60 0.85 1.60
CA LYS A 35 -9.85 2.08 0.82
C LYS A 35 -8.58 2.61 0.16
N TYR A 36 -7.48 2.63 0.89
CA TYR A 36 -6.16 3.03 0.38
C TYR A 36 -5.63 2.11 -0.72
N GLU A 37 -5.82 0.80 -0.56
CA GLU A 37 -5.48 -0.20 -1.57
C GLU A 37 -6.30 -0.06 -2.85
N LYS A 38 -7.54 0.43 -2.76
CA LYS A 38 -8.41 0.69 -3.90
C LYS A 38 -8.16 2.05 -4.55
N ASP A 39 -7.95 3.10 -3.75
CA ASP A 39 -7.63 4.45 -4.21
C ASP A 39 -6.42 5.01 -3.44
N SER A 40 -5.24 4.83 -4.03
CA SER A 40 -3.98 5.23 -3.41
C SER A 40 -3.76 6.74 -3.42
N ARG A 41 -4.59 7.52 -4.14
CA ARG A 41 -4.53 8.99 -4.13
C ARG A 41 -4.99 9.59 -2.81
N MET A 42 -5.78 8.83 -2.03
CA MET A 42 -6.29 9.27 -0.74
C MET A 42 -5.33 8.95 0.42
N ILE A 43 -4.20 8.30 0.14
CA ILE A 43 -3.25 7.88 1.18
C ILE A 43 -2.46 9.09 1.67
N PRO A 44 -2.52 9.42 2.97
CA PRO A 44 -1.62 10.42 3.55
C PRO A 44 -0.16 9.99 3.39
N CYS A 45 0.73 10.92 3.07
CA CYS A 45 2.17 10.63 2.90
C CYS A 45 2.77 9.87 4.10
N SER A 46 2.34 10.19 5.32
CA SER A 46 2.76 9.48 6.54
C SER A 46 2.38 8.00 6.53
N ILE A 47 1.18 7.65 6.05
CA ILE A 47 0.74 6.26 5.91
C ILE A 47 1.48 5.57 4.76
N ALA A 48 1.65 6.25 3.63
CA ALA A 48 2.40 5.72 2.49
C ALA A 48 3.85 5.37 2.86
N MET A 49 4.52 6.23 3.63
CA MET A 49 5.87 5.96 4.14
C MET A 49 5.91 4.76 5.09
N LYS A 50 4.92 4.63 5.99
CA LYS A 50 4.81 3.45 6.86
C LYS A 50 4.61 2.16 6.06
N LEU A 51 3.75 2.19 5.03
CA LEU A 51 3.55 1.06 4.12
C LEU A 51 4.83 0.70 3.35
N CYS A 52 5.54 1.70 2.82
CA CYS A 52 6.82 1.46 2.13
C CYS A 52 7.86 0.83 3.07
N THR A 53 7.93 1.32 4.31
CA THR A 53 8.83 0.78 5.34
C THR A 53 8.46 -0.67 5.69
N LEU A 54 7.18 -0.94 5.96
CA LEU A 54 6.68 -2.27 6.28
C LEU A 54 6.92 -3.27 5.15
N TYR A 55 6.70 -2.84 3.91
CA TYR A 55 6.86 -3.67 2.73
C TYR A 55 8.29 -3.73 2.19
N ARG A 56 9.23 -2.99 2.80
CA ARG A 56 10.61 -2.85 2.33
C ARG A 56 10.69 -2.38 0.88
N VAL A 57 9.81 -1.45 0.51
CA VAL A 57 9.83 -0.78 -0.79
C VAL A 57 10.79 0.42 -0.67
N PRO A 58 11.85 0.49 -1.49
CA PRO A 58 12.90 1.49 -1.33
C PRO A 58 12.43 2.92 -1.64
N THR A 59 11.47 3.08 -2.55
CA THR A 59 10.94 4.38 -2.96
C THR A 59 9.47 4.26 -3.34
N ILE A 60 8.68 5.28 -3.01
CA ILE A 60 7.27 5.38 -3.38
C ILE A 60 7.05 5.52 -4.90
N ASP A 61 8.08 5.88 -5.67
CA ASP A 61 8.01 5.97 -7.14
C ASP A 61 7.78 4.61 -7.81
N LEU A 62 7.99 3.52 -7.07
CA LEU A 62 7.68 2.16 -7.48
C LEU A 62 6.21 1.78 -7.21
N ILE A 63 5.46 2.66 -6.55
CA ILE A 63 4.06 2.44 -6.21
C ILE A 63 3.16 3.14 -7.22
N TYR A 64 2.17 2.41 -7.73
CA TYR A 64 1.12 3.00 -8.54
C TYR A 64 0.24 3.89 -7.66
N ILE A 65 0.20 5.19 -7.97
CA ILE A 65 -0.68 6.15 -7.31
C ILE A 65 -1.87 6.42 -8.22
N GLY A 66 -3.01 5.81 -7.91
CA GLY A 66 -4.23 5.95 -8.68
C GLY A 66 -5.41 5.21 -8.04
N LYS A 67 -6.54 5.21 -8.75
CA LYS A 67 -7.72 4.45 -8.38
C LYS A 67 -7.79 3.19 -9.25
N LEU A 68 -7.88 2.03 -8.62
CA LEU A 68 -8.07 0.78 -9.32
C LEU A 68 -9.52 0.65 -9.81
N PRO A 69 -9.74 0.07 -11.01
CA PRO A 69 -11.08 -0.27 -11.46
C PRO A 69 -11.71 -1.28 -10.49
N ASP A 70 -13.03 -1.16 -10.31
CA ASP A 70 -13.84 -2.08 -9.50
C ASP A 70 -13.81 -3.51 -10.05
#